data_AF-M3X7V6-F1
#
_entry.id   AF-M3X7V6-F1
#
_cell.length_a   1.000
_cell.length_b   1.000
_cell.length_c   1.000
_cell.angle_alpha   90.00
_cell.angle_beta   90.00
_cell.angle_gamma   90.00
#
_symmetry.space_group_name_H-M   'P 1'
#
loop_
_entity.id
_entity.type
_entity.pdbx_description
1 polymer ?
#
loop_
_entity_poly.entity_id
_entity_poly.type
_entity_poly.pdbx_seq_one_letter_code
_entity_poly.pdbx_strand_id
1 'polypeptide(L)'
;MGARPSRRRLPADQPIALDALPPELLVQVLSHVPPRALVTRCRAVCRAWRDVVDGPTVWLLQLARDRSAEGRALYAVAQRCPPNNEDEEFPLCALARYCLRAPLGRNLIFNSCGEQGFRGWEVEHGGNGWAVEKNLTLVPGAPSQTCFVTSFQWCFKRQLVDLVMEGVWQELLDSAQIEICVADWWGARENCGCIYRLRVRLLDVYEHEVVKFSASPNPVLQWTERGCRQVSHVFTNFGKGIRYVSFEQYGRDTRSWVGHYGALVTHSSVRVRVRLS
;
A
#
# COMPACT_ATOMS: atom_id res chain seq x y z
N MET A 1 1.64 -62.60 -53.62
CA MET A 1 2.14 -61.21 -53.52
C MET A 1 1.09 -60.39 -52.79
N GLY A 2 1.26 -60.15 -51.48
CA GLY A 2 0.34 -59.31 -50.70
C GLY A 2 0.86 -57.88 -50.65
N ALA A 3 0.15 -56.94 -51.26
CA ALA A 3 0.48 -55.52 -51.20
C ALA A 3 0.14 -54.96 -49.82
N ARG A 4 1.15 -54.43 -49.10
CA ARG A 4 0.94 -53.69 -47.85
C ARG A 4 0.25 -52.35 -48.18
N PRO A 5 -0.79 -51.94 -47.43
CA PRO A 5 -1.38 -50.63 -47.62
C PRO A 5 -0.39 -49.54 -47.17
N SER A 6 -0.19 -48.56 -48.04
CA SER A 6 0.52 -47.31 -47.77
C SER A 6 -0.09 -46.64 -46.52
N ARG A 7 0.72 -46.46 -45.48
CA ARG A 7 0.37 -45.60 -44.34
C ARG A 7 0.23 -44.17 -44.88
N ARG A 8 -1.00 -43.71 -45.08
CA ARG A 8 -1.32 -42.29 -45.24
C ARG A 8 -0.75 -41.55 -44.03
N ARG A 9 0.31 -40.75 -44.23
CA ARG A 9 0.72 -39.74 -43.25
C ARG A 9 -0.43 -38.74 -43.14
N LEU A 10 -1.04 -38.64 -41.97
CA LEU A 10 -1.89 -37.51 -41.61
C LEU A 10 -1.02 -36.23 -41.75
N PRO A 11 -1.55 -35.13 -42.31
CA PRO A 11 -0.84 -33.85 -42.27
C PRO A 11 -0.49 -33.53 -40.82
N ALA A 12 0.75 -33.13 -40.55
CA ALA A 12 1.09 -32.60 -39.25
C ALA A 12 0.25 -31.35 -39.00
N ASP A 13 -0.43 -31.28 -37.85
CA ASP A 13 -1.16 -30.07 -37.45
C ASP A 13 -0.21 -28.88 -37.56
N GLN A 14 -0.59 -27.88 -38.36
CA GLN A 14 0.18 -26.65 -38.43
C GLN A 14 0.18 -25.99 -37.04
N PRO A 15 1.34 -25.59 -36.51
CA PRO A 15 1.37 -24.89 -35.24
C PRO A 15 0.57 -23.60 -35.35
N ILE A 16 -0.52 -23.51 -34.59
CA ILE A 16 -1.33 -22.30 -34.51
C ILE A 16 -0.47 -21.21 -33.88
N ALA A 17 -0.23 -20.13 -34.63
CA ALA A 17 0.43 -18.95 -34.09
C ALA A 17 -0.48 -18.31 -33.02
N LEU A 18 0.09 -17.87 -31.90
CA LEU A 18 -0.65 -17.21 -30.82
C LEU A 18 -1.41 -15.97 -31.32
N ASP A 19 -0.91 -15.31 -32.37
CA ASP A 19 -1.54 -14.14 -32.99
C ASP A 19 -2.79 -14.48 -33.82
N ALA A 20 -3.03 -15.76 -34.11
CA ALA A 20 -4.22 -16.26 -34.79
C ALA A 20 -5.30 -16.76 -33.81
N LEU A 21 -5.05 -16.69 -32.49
CA LEU A 21 -6.04 -17.05 -31.49
C LEU A 21 -7.19 -16.02 -31.48
N PRO A 22 -8.44 -16.47 -31.24
CA PRO A 22 -9.52 -15.58 -30.87
C PRO A 22 -9.13 -14.69 -29.68
N PRO A 23 -9.58 -13.42 -29.64
CA PRO A 23 -9.24 -12.48 -28.56
C PRO A 23 -9.49 -13.05 -27.15
N GLU A 24 -10.55 -13.83 -26.99
CA GLU A 24 -10.94 -14.45 -25.72
C GLU A 24 -9.89 -15.45 -25.24
N LEU A 25 -9.34 -16.26 -26.15
CA LEU A 25 -8.29 -17.22 -25.83
C LEU A 25 -6.96 -16.52 -25.56
N LEU A 26 -6.65 -15.44 -26.29
CA LEU A 26 -5.47 -14.62 -26.01
C LEU A 26 -5.52 -14.01 -24.61
N VAL A 27 -6.66 -13.45 -24.20
CA VAL A 27 -6.88 -12.94 -22.83
C VAL A 27 -6.67 -14.05 -21.80
N GLN A 28 -7.21 -15.26 -22.04
CA GLN A 28 -7.01 -16.39 -21.12
C GLN A 28 -5.53 -16.75 -20.97
N VAL A 29 -4.78 -16.86 -22.07
CA VAL A 29 -3.34 -17.16 -22.05
C VAL A 29 -2.58 -16.05 -21.32
N LEU A 30 -2.82 -14.78 -21.67
CA LEU A 30 -2.13 -13.64 -21.08
C LEU A 30 -2.48 -13.45 -19.59
N SER A 31 -3.68 -13.82 -19.15
CA SER A 31 -4.04 -13.73 -17.73
C SER A 31 -3.16 -14.60 -16.82
N HIS A 32 -2.43 -15.59 -17.35
CA HIS A 32 -1.47 -16.38 -16.58
C HIS A 32 -0.08 -15.73 -16.47
N VAL A 33 0.19 -14.65 -17.21
CA VAL A 33 1.49 -13.98 -17.24
C VAL A 33 1.58 -12.96 -16.10
N PRO A 34 2.68 -12.90 -15.32
CA PRO A 34 2.81 -11.94 -14.23
C PRO A 34 2.57 -10.47 -14.67
N PRO A 35 1.90 -9.63 -13.86
CA PRO A 35 1.54 -8.25 -14.22
C PRO A 35 2.68 -7.42 -14.82
N ARG A 36 3.88 -7.51 -14.23
CA ARG A 36 5.06 -6.78 -14.73
C ARG A 36 5.47 -7.23 -16.14
N ALA A 37 5.40 -8.53 -16.44
CA ALA A 37 5.75 -9.06 -17.74
C ALA A 37 4.70 -8.69 -18.80
N LEU A 38 3.42 -8.63 -18.42
CA LEU A 38 2.36 -8.14 -19.31
C LEU A 38 2.66 -6.73 -19.82
N VAL A 39 2.99 -5.82 -18.92
CA VAL A 39 3.24 -4.41 -19.28
C VAL A 39 4.57 -4.21 -19.99
N THR A 40 5.64 -4.87 -19.53
CA THR A 40 7.00 -4.59 -20.04
C THR A 40 7.38 -5.41 -21.27
N ARG A 41 6.75 -6.56 -21.49
CA ARG A 41 7.10 -7.50 -22.58
C ARG A 41 5.91 -7.76 -23.50
N CYS A 42 4.78 -8.23 -22.96
CA CYS A 42 3.63 -8.63 -23.78
C CYS A 42 3.02 -7.45 -24.54
N ARG A 43 2.90 -6.29 -23.90
CA ARG A 43 2.35 -5.05 -24.50
C ARG A 43 3.12 -4.59 -25.76
N ALA A 44 4.38 -4.98 -25.90
CA ALA A 44 5.24 -4.59 -27.01
C ALA A 44 5.25 -5.61 -28.17
N VAL A 45 4.63 -6.79 -28.00
CA VAL A 45 4.67 -7.88 -29.00
C VAL A 45 3.93 -7.49 -30.29
N CYS A 46 2.65 -7.16 -30.20
CA CYS A 46 1.84 -6.74 -31.34
C CYS A 46 0.65 -5.87 -30.88
N ARG A 47 -0.13 -5.34 -31.83
CA ARG A 47 -1.31 -4.49 -31.51
C ARG A 47 -2.36 -5.24 -30.70
N ALA A 48 -2.70 -6.48 -31.09
CA ALA A 48 -3.69 -7.28 -30.37
C ALA A 48 -3.31 -7.53 -28.90
N TRP A 49 -2.03 -7.82 -28.62
CA TRP A 49 -1.55 -8.00 -27.25
C TRP A 49 -1.57 -6.70 -26.46
N ARG A 50 -1.24 -5.57 -27.09
CA ARG A 50 -1.37 -4.24 -26.48
C ARG A 50 -2.81 -3.94 -26.10
N ASP A 51 -3.76 -4.17 -27.01
CA ASP A 51 -5.17 -3.90 -26.77
C ASP A 51 -5.71 -4.74 -25.60
N VAL A 52 -5.25 -6.00 -25.48
CA VAL A 52 -5.57 -6.85 -24.32
C VAL A 52 -4.95 -6.34 -23.02
N VAL A 53 -3.68 -5.92 -23.03
CA VAL A 53 -2.97 -5.42 -21.83
C VAL A 53 -3.50 -4.06 -21.38
N ASP A 54 -3.90 -3.20 -22.31
CA ASP A 54 -4.44 -1.87 -22.00
C ASP A 54 -5.92 -1.95 -21.56
N GLY A 55 -6.64 -2.97 -22.02
CA GLY A 55 -8.02 -3.26 -21.62
C GLY A 55 -8.15 -3.88 -20.21
N PRO A 56 -9.35 -3.83 -19.60
CA PRO A 56 -9.57 -4.30 -18.22
C PRO A 56 -9.67 -5.83 -18.10
N THR A 57 -10.00 -6.54 -19.17
CA THR A 57 -10.44 -7.94 -19.13
C THR A 57 -9.36 -8.91 -18.64
N VAL A 58 -8.12 -8.74 -19.07
CA VAL A 58 -7.00 -9.61 -18.64
C VAL A 58 -6.73 -9.46 -17.14
N TRP A 59 -6.86 -8.24 -16.63
CA TRP A 59 -6.63 -7.91 -15.22
C TRP A 59 -7.78 -8.41 -14.33
N LEU A 60 -9.03 -8.26 -14.76
CA LEU A 60 -10.17 -8.87 -14.07
C LEU A 60 -10.03 -10.40 -13.97
N LEU A 61 -9.58 -11.05 -15.04
CA LEU A 61 -9.31 -12.49 -15.02
C LEU A 61 -8.15 -12.87 -14.09
N GLN A 62 -7.16 -12.00 -13.90
CA GLN A 62 -6.12 -12.21 -12.88
C GLN A 62 -6.69 -12.10 -11.47
N LEU A 63 -7.53 -11.10 -11.20
CA LEU A 63 -8.20 -10.97 -9.91
C LEU A 63 -9.10 -12.19 -9.62
N ALA A 64 -9.85 -12.67 -10.62
CA ALA A 64 -10.72 -13.85 -10.49
C ALA A 64 -9.97 -15.14 -10.15
N ARG A 65 -8.67 -15.21 -10.48
CA ARG A 65 -7.81 -16.38 -10.23
C ARG A 65 -7.32 -16.44 -8.79
N ASP A 66 -7.33 -15.34 -8.05
CA ASP A 66 -7.00 -15.37 -6.63
C ASP A 66 -8.14 -16.05 -5.85
N ARG A 67 -7.86 -17.28 -5.39
CA ARG A 67 -8.80 -18.11 -4.63
C ARG A 67 -8.70 -17.90 -3.12
N SER A 68 -7.94 -16.92 -2.65
CA SER A 68 -7.99 -16.51 -1.24
C SER A 68 -9.36 -15.89 -0.89
N ALA A 69 -9.66 -15.77 0.40
CA ALA A 69 -10.90 -15.10 0.82
C ALA A 69 -10.87 -13.61 0.43
N GLU A 70 -9.71 -12.97 0.61
CA GLU A 70 -9.43 -11.60 0.24
C GLU A 70 -9.55 -11.38 -1.28
N GLY A 71 -8.97 -12.28 -2.08
CA GLY A 71 -9.04 -12.24 -3.54
C GLY A 71 -10.48 -12.36 -4.06
N ARG A 72 -11.27 -13.28 -3.51
CA ARG A 72 -12.70 -13.40 -3.85
C ARG A 72 -13.49 -12.15 -3.45
N ALA A 73 -13.27 -11.61 -2.25
CA ALA A 73 -13.96 -10.42 -1.77
C ALA A 73 -13.61 -9.21 -2.65
N LEU A 74 -12.33 -9.02 -2.97
CA LEU A 74 -11.86 -7.98 -3.88
C LEU A 74 -12.49 -8.13 -5.26
N TYR A 75 -12.44 -9.32 -5.86
CA TYR A 75 -13.01 -9.56 -7.19
C TYR A 75 -14.50 -9.21 -7.22
N ALA A 76 -15.25 -9.60 -6.18
CA ALA A 76 -16.67 -9.25 -6.05
C ALA A 76 -16.91 -7.75 -5.88
N VAL A 77 -16.00 -7.00 -5.23
CA VAL A 77 -16.09 -5.53 -5.18
C VAL A 77 -15.71 -4.94 -6.54
N ALA A 78 -14.66 -5.42 -7.20
CA ALA A 78 -14.23 -4.94 -8.50
C ALA A 78 -15.30 -5.10 -9.60
N GLN A 79 -16.10 -6.16 -9.53
CA GLN A 79 -17.25 -6.34 -10.42
C GLN A 79 -18.38 -5.34 -10.17
N ARG A 80 -18.58 -4.89 -8.92
CA ARG A 80 -19.62 -3.91 -8.55
C ARG A 80 -19.17 -2.46 -8.68
N CYS A 81 -17.87 -2.24 -8.53
CA CYS A 81 -17.21 -0.95 -8.52
C CYS A 81 -16.08 -0.96 -9.58
N PRO A 82 -16.42 -1.12 -10.88
CA PRO A 82 -15.41 -1.07 -11.93
C PRO A 82 -14.77 0.33 -11.97
N PRO A 83 -13.48 0.43 -12.33
CA PRO A 83 -12.84 1.74 -12.46
C PRO A 83 -13.49 2.55 -13.59
N ASN A 84 -13.64 3.86 -13.40
CA ASN A 84 -13.96 4.74 -14.53
C ASN A 84 -12.78 4.79 -15.52
N ASN A 85 -13.08 4.81 -16.82
CA ASN A 85 -12.07 4.77 -17.88
C ASN A 85 -11.52 6.17 -18.24
N GLU A 86 -11.95 7.21 -17.52
CA GLU A 86 -11.65 8.62 -17.83
C GLU A 86 -10.42 9.16 -17.07
N ASP A 87 -9.72 8.32 -16.30
CA ASP A 87 -8.49 8.71 -15.59
C ASP A 87 -7.30 8.88 -16.58
N GLU A 88 -7.29 9.97 -17.35
CA GLU A 88 -6.19 10.36 -18.25
C GLU A 88 -4.86 10.60 -17.52
N GLU A 89 -4.89 10.72 -16.18
CA GLU A 89 -3.72 10.88 -15.32
C GLU A 89 -2.71 9.73 -15.48
N PHE A 90 -3.16 8.53 -15.88
CA PHE A 90 -2.36 7.31 -15.84
C PHE A 90 -2.17 6.64 -17.20
N PRO A 91 -0.96 6.12 -17.52
CA PRO A 91 -0.70 5.43 -18.77
C PRO A 91 -1.27 4.01 -18.83
N LEU A 92 -1.74 3.48 -17.70
CA LEU A 92 -2.30 2.14 -17.56
C LEU A 92 -3.65 2.24 -16.84
N CYS A 93 -4.60 1.40 -17.24
CA CYS A 93 -5.90 1.34 -16.58
C CYS A 93 -5.78 0.98 -15.09
N ALA A 94 -6.79 1.33 -14.29
CA ALA A 94 -6.70 1.23 -12.84
C ALA A 94 -6.51 -0.22 -12.34
N LEU A 95 -7.11 -1.20 -13.02
CA LEU A 95 -6.92 -2.62 -12.71
C LEU A 95 -5.49 -3.08 -12.97
N ALA A 96 -4.86 -2.63 -14.06
CA ALA A 96 -3.44 -2.90 -14.32
C ALA A 96 -2.55 -2.32 -13.22
N ARG A 97 -2.82 -1.06 -12.82
CA ARG A 97 -2.10 -0.40 -11.71
C ARG A 97 -2.27 -1.19 -10.41
N TYR A 98 -3.48 -1.61 -10.09
CA TYR A 98 -3.77 -2.45 -8.93
C TYR A 98 -2.94 -3.74 -8.96
N CYS A 99 -2.98 -4.51 -10.05
CA CYS A 99 -2.27 -5.78 -10.19
C CYS A 99 -0.74 -5.61 -10.13
N LEU A 100 -0.20 -4.48 -10.63
CA LEU A 100 1.22 -4.16 -10.57
C LEU A 100 1.69 -3.76 -9.17
N ARG A 101 0.86 -3.01 -8.44
CA ARG A 101 1.21 -2.44 -7.13
C ARG A 101 0.88 -3.37 -5.97
N ALA A 102 -0.14 -4.23 -6.13
CA ALA A 102 -0.69 -5.09 -5.10
C ALA A 102 -0.87 -4.34 -3.77
N PRO A 103 -1.71 -3.29 -3.72
CA PRO A 103 -1.75 -2.36 -2.58
C PRO A 103 -2.37 -2.94 -1.31
N LEU A 104 -3.25 -3.95 -1.42
CA LEU A 104 -3.93 -4.49 -0.25
C LEU A 104 -2.98 -5.19 0.71
N GLY A 105 -3.10 -4.89 2.00
CA GLY A 105 -2.28 -5.46 3.07
C GLY A 105 -0.83 -4.96 3.11
N ARG A 106 -0.32 -4.35 2.03
CA ARG A 106 1.01 -3.75 1.97
C ARG A 106 1.07 -2.48 2.82
N ASN A 107 2.19 -2.26 3.51
CA ASN A 107 2.43 -0.99 4.18
C ASN A 107 2.74 0.10 3.15
N LEU A 108 1.91 1.14 3.11
CA LEU A 108 2.05 2.28 2.21
C LEU A 108 2.92 3.39 2.79
N ILE A 109 3.33 3.31 4.06
CA ILE A 109 4.32 4.22 4.62
C ILE A 109 5.72 3.82 4.16
N PHE A 110 6.37 4.70 3.42
CA PHE A 110 7.76 4.60 3.03
C PHE A 110 8.69 4.91 4.21
N ASN A 111 9.77 4.13 4.33
CA ASN A 111 10.83 4.35 5.33
C ASN A 111 10.26 4.46 6.77
N SER A 112 9.42 3.50 7.15
CA SER A 112 8.67 3.50 8.42
C SER A 112 9.54 3.33 9.67
N CYS A 113 10.79 2.85 9.54
CA CYS A 113 11.73 2.64 10.64
C CYS A 113 12.96 3.57 10.60
N GLY A 114 13.14 4.37 9.54
CA GLY A 114 14.24 5.35 9.48
C GLY A 114 15.57 4.82 8.91
N GLU A 115 15.62 3.61 8.34
CA GLU A 115 16.82 3.06 7.69
C GLU A 115 17.39 3.97 6.60
N GLN A 116 16.55 4.78 5.95
CA GLN A 116 16.95 5.76 4.94
C GLN A 116 16.94 7.20 5.50
N GLY A 117 17.22 7.36 6.79
CA GLY A 117 17.12 8.64 7.49
C GLY A 117 15.69 9.17 7.42
N PHE A 118 15.54 10.43 6.97
CA PHE A 118 14.25 11.10 6.83
C PHE A 118 13.67 11.06 5.41
N ARG A 119 14.25 10.26 4.50
CA ARG A 119 13.78 10.20 3.11
C ARG A 119 12.29 9.82 3.06
N GLY A 120 11.52 10.59 2.30
CA GLY A 120 10.07 10.42 2.14
C GLY A 120 9.21 10.99 3.27
N TRP A 121 9.81 11.70 4.24
CA TRP A 121 9.10 12.41 5.27
C TRP A 121 9.25 13.92 5.08
N GLU A 122 8.16 14.66 5.21
CA GLU A 122 8.18 16.09 5.53
C GLU A 122 8.52 16.22 7.01
N VAL A 123 9.52 17.03 7.38
CA VAL A 123 10.05 17.07 8.75
C VAL A 123 10.24 18.51 9.21
N GLU A 124 9.78 18.80 10.42
CA GLU A 124 10.12 20.01 11.17
C GLU A 124 10.89 19.65 12.43
N HIS A 125 12.00 20.33 12.65
CA HIS A 125 12.95 20.07 13.73
C HIS A 125 12.77 21.09 14.86
N GLY A 126 12.43 20.62 16.06
CA GLY A 126 12.52 21.41 17.29
C GLY A 126 13.76 21.00 18.11
N GLY A 127 14.42 21.95 18.80
CA GLY A 127 15.60 21.66 19.62
C GLY A 127 16.76 21.11 18.79
N ASN A 128 17.36 19.99 19.19
CA ASN A 128 18.36 19.27 18.37
C ASN A 128 17.73 18.51 17.18
N GLY A 129 16.42 18.62 16.99
CA GLY A 129 15.68 17.99 15.91
C GLY A 129 15.44 16.49 16.09
N TRP A 130 14.93 15.86 15.04
CA TRP A 130 14.86 14.42 14.95
C TRP A 130 16.23 13.79 14.75
N ALA A 131 16.45 12.62 15.35
CA ALA A 131 17.52 11.70 15.00
C ALA A 131 16.96 10.30 14.71
N VAL A 132 17.78 9.45 14.09
CA VAL A 132 17.50 8.02 13.93
C VAL A 132 18.43 7.24 14.85
N GLU A 133 17.88 6.31 15.61
CA GLU A 133 18.64 5.44 16.51
C GLU A 133 18.11 4.01 16.52
N LYS A 134 18.82 3.10 17.20
CA LYS A 134 18.33 1.73 17.41
C LYS A 134 17.16 1.72 18.39
N ASN A 135 16.21 0.83 18.16
CA ASN A 135 15.10 0.63 19.08
C ASN A 135 15.59 0.26 20.48
N LEU A 136 14.99 0.88 21.50
CA LEU A 136 15.26 0.52 22.91
C LEU A 136 14.70 -0.86 23.27
N THR A 137 13.59 -1.25 22.64
CA THR A 137 12.93 -2.53 22.81
C THR A 137 12.58 -3.10 21.43
N LEU A 138 12.61 -4.43 21.30
CA LEU A 138 12.30 -5.07 20.03
C LEU A 138 10.84 -4.80 19.65
N VAL A 139 10.62 -4.31 18.43
CA VAL A 139 9.29 -4.05 17.88
C VAL A 139 8.88 -5.22 16.98
N PRO A 140 7.86 -6.01 17.37
CA PRO A 140 7.43 -7.18 16.60
C PRO A 140 7.02 -6.83 15.18
N GLY A 141 7.48 -7.65 14.22
CA GLY A 141 7.14 -7.50 12.80
C GLY A 141 7.72 -6.27 12.10
N ALA A 142 8.53 -5.45 12.78
CA ALA A 142 9.17 -4.29 12.16
C ALA A 142 10.23 -4.72 11.14
N PRO A 143 10.28 -4.10 9.94
CA PRO A 143 11.26 -4.44 8.91
C PRO A 143 12.70 -4.09 9.30
N SER A 144 12.88 -3.16 10.24
CA SER A 144 14.15 -2.88 10.92
C SER A 144 13.92 -2.54 12.39
N GLN A 145 14.97 -2.64 13.20
CA GLN A 145 14.97 -2.31 14.63
C GLN A 145 15.60 -0.94 14.90
N THR A 146 15.21 0.04 14.08
CA THR A 146 15.56 1.46 14.20
C THR A 146 14.30 2.30 14.40
N CYS A 147 14.45 3.48 15.00
CA CYS A 147 13.36 4.42 15.27
C CYS A 147 13.81 5.86 15.08
N PHE A 148 12.82 6.73 14.93
CA PHE A 148 12.99 8.17 14.98
C PHE A 148 12.82 8.66 16.42
N VAL A 149 13.72 9.50 16.90
CA VAL A 149 13.66 10.08 18.26
C VAL A 149 13.59 11.60 18.20
N THR A 150 12.69 12.18 18.99
CA THR A 150 12.51 13.63 19.10
C THR A 150 13.41 14.27 20.17
N SER A 151 13.57 15.60 20.09
CA SER A 151 14.33 16.39 21.04
C SER A 151 13.43 17.05 22.10
N PHE A 152 13.87 18.16 22.69
CA PHE A 152 13.20 18.86 23.79
C PHE A 152 12.15 19.90 23.36
N GLN A 153 12.13 20.30 22.10
CA GLN A 153 11.02 21.07 21.52
C GLN A 153 10.21 20.18 20.58
N TRP A 154 9.01 20.67 20.23
CA TRP A 154 8.12 19.96 19.32
C TRP A 154 8.82 19.68 17.99
N CYS A 155 8.99 18.39 17.72
CA CYS A 155 9.41 17.87 16.44
C CYS A 155 8.18 17.31 15.74
N PHE A 156 8.09 17.50 14.44
CA PHE A 156 6.99 17.03 13.61
C PHE A 156 7.51 16.28 12.39
N LYS A 157 6.81 15.23 11.98
CA LYS A 157 7.02 14.62 10.67
C LYS A 157 5.70 14.13 10.06
N ARG A 158 5.59 14.21 8.73
CA ARG A 158 4.41 13.83 7.96
C ARG A 158 4.79 13.04 6.71
N GLN A 159 3.91 12.11 6.34
CA GLN A 159 3.91 11.52 5.00
C GLN A 159 2.48 11.55 4.45
N LEU A 160 2.34 12.02 3.22
CA LEU A 160 1.09 12.02 2.48
C LEU A 160 1.09 10.81 1.52
N VAL A 161 0.15 9.89 1.72
CA VAL A 161 0.00 8.70 0.88
C VAL A 161 -1.14 8.93 -0.12
N ASP A 162 -0.83 8.89 -1.41
CA ASP A 162 -1.84 8.89 -2.47
C ASP A 162 -2.30 7.44 -2.76
N LEU A 163 -3.54 7.14 -2.39
CA LEU A 163 -4.10 5.79 -2.48
C LEU A 163 -4.30 5.33 -3.92
N VAL A 164 -4.62 6.25 -4.83
CA VAL A 164 -4.85 5.95 -6.25
C VAL A 164 -3.53 5.76 -6.97
N MET A 165 -2.51 6.56 -6.67
CA MET A 165 -1.13 6.34 -7.13
C MET A 165 -0.57 4.99 -6.65
N GLU A 166 -0.93 4.58 -5.43
CA GLU A 166 -0.57 3.27 -4.90
C GLU A 166 -1.39 2.11 -5.51
N GLY A 167 -2.37 2.40 -6.37
CA GLY A 167 -3.09 1.44 -7.20
C GLY A 167 -4.49 1.07 -6.72
N VAL A 168 -5.04 1.77 -5.72
CA VAL A 168 -6.44 1.59 -5.28
C VAL A 168 -7.31 2.60 -6.02
N TRP A 169 -8.10 2.16 -6.99
CA TRP A 169 -8.92 3.08 -7.81
C TRP A 169 -10.09 3.68 -7.02
N GLN A 170 -10.61 4.82 -7.50
CA GLN A 170 -11.55 5.65 -6.74
C GLN A 170 -12.83 4.91 -6.37
N GLU A 171 -13.44 4.17 -7.31
CA GLU A 171 -14.68 3.44 -7.07
C GLU A 171 -14.50 2.30 -6.05
N LEU A 172 -13.29 1.73 -5.96
CA LEU A 172 -12.95 0.77 -4.91
C LEU A 172 -12.85 1.49 -3.56
N LEU A 173 -12.15 2.62 -3.48
CA LEU A 173 -12.04 3.42 -2.25
C LEU A 173 -13.40 3.88 -1.72
N ASP A 174 -14.32 4.22 -2.62
CA ASP A 174 -15.68 4.65 -2.31
C ASP A 174 -16.59 3.49 -1.85
N SER A 175 -16.12 2.24 -1.96
CA SER A 175 -16.84 1.08 -1.46
C SER A 175 -16.78 1.01 0.04
N ALA A 176 -17.93 0.80 0.68
CA ALA A 176 -18.00 0.56 2.12
C ALA A 176 -17.17 -0.65 2.56
N GLN A 177 -16.82 -1.58 1.66
CA GLN A 177 -16.01 -2.75 2.01
C GLN A 177 -14.51 -2.45 2.15
N ILE A 178 -14.05 -1.26 1.75
CA ILE A 178 -12.67 -0.85 2.00
C ILE A 178 -12.53 -0.31 3.42
N GLU A 179 -11.44 -0.73 4.05
CA GLU A 179 -10.97 -0.18 5.32
C GLU A 179 -9.52 0.29 5.18
N ILE A 180 -9.19 1.36 5.91
CA ILE A 180 -7.84 1.89 5.99
C ILE A 180 -7.36 1.69 7.43
N CYS A 181 -6.44 0.75 7.61
CA CYS A 181 -5.83 0.45 8.89
C CYS A 181 -4.56 1.28 9.05
N VAL A 182 -4.45 2.00 10.17
CA VAL A 182 -3.25 2.74 10.53
C VAL A 182 -2.71 2.26 11.87
N ALA A 183 -1.39 2.23 11.99
CA ALA A 183 -0.74 1.92 13.25
C ALA A 183 0.60 2.63 13.37
N ASP A 184 0.99 2.94 14.60
CA ASP A 184 2.29 3.49 14.93
C ASP A 184 2.80 2.88 16.23
N TRP A 185 4.10 2.64 16.30
CA TRP A 185 4.77 2.23 17.53
C TRP A 185 5.50 3.42 18.12
N TRP A 186 5.28 3.68 19.40
CA TRP A 186 5.91 4.78 20.10
C TRP A 186 6.38 4.39 21.50
N GLY A 187 7.35 5.12 22.04
CA GLY A 187 7.88 4.87 23.37
C GLY A 187 8.63 6.06 23.94
N ALA A 188 9.17 5.85 25.14
CA ALA A 188 9.97 6.82 25.87
C ALA A 188 11.23 6.14 26.41
N ARG A 189 12.25 6.93 26.76
CA ARG A 189 13.36 6.45 27.57
C ARG A 189 12.92 6.33 29.03
N GLU A 190 13.49 5.40 29.77
CA GLU A 190 13.19 5.24 31.21
C GLU A 190 13.60 6.48 32.02
N ASN A 191 14.71 7.11 31.64
CA ASN A 191 15.29 8.23 32.37
C ASN A 191 14.69 9.60 32.00
N CYS A 192 13.76 9.71 31.03
CA CYS A 192 13.10 10.97 30.68
C CYS A 192 11.67 10.74 30.19
N GLY A 193 10.73 11.55 30.68
CA GLY A 193 9.37 11.52 30.19
C GLY A 193 9.24 12.19 28.82
N CYS A 194 8.22 11.80 28.06
CA CYS A 194 7.95 12.38 26.75
C CYS A 194 6.46 12.61 26.50
N ILE A 195 6.18 13.47 25.53
CA ILE A 195 4.85 13.67 24.96
C ILE A 195 4.90 13.18 23.52
N TYR A 196 3.95 12.31 23.18
CA TYR A 196 3.74 11.78 21.84
C TYR A 196 2.33 12.16 21.36
N ARG A 197 2.21 12.52 20.08
CA ARG A 197 0.91 12.68 19.42
C ARG A 197 0.96 12.11 18.01
N LEU A 198 -0.13 11.47 17.63
CA LEU A 198 -0.39 11.00 16.27
C LEU A 198 -1.68 11.64 15.77
N ARG A 199 -1.64 12.13 14.53
CA ARG A 199 -2.82 12.58 13.80
C ARG A 199 -2.81 11.88 12.44
N VAL A 200 -3.94 11.29 12.08
CA VAL A 200 -4.12 10.69 10.76
C VAL A 200 -5.39 11.29 10.16
N ARG A 201 -5.30 11.80 8.93
CA ARG A 201 -6.42 12.42 8.21
C ARG A 201 -6.63 11.71 6.89
N LEU A 202 -7.87 11.35 6.59
CA LEU A 202 -8.27 10.97 5.24
C LEU A 202 -8.71 12.24 4.51
N LEU A 203 -8.15 12.46 3.34
CA LEU A 203 -8.32 13.70 2.58
C LEU A 203 -8.95 13.43 1.21
N ASP A 204 -9.70 14.40 0.71
CA ASP A 204 -10.23 14.41 -0.66
C ASP A 204 -9.15 14.77 -1.70
N VAL A 205 -9.54 14.82 -2.98
CA VAL A 205 -8.63 15.18 -4.10
C VAL A 205 -8.03 16.59 -3.99
N TYR A 206 -8.69 17.50 -3.24
CA TYR A 206 -8.24 18.86 -2.99
C TYR A 206 -7.48 19.00 -1.66
N GLU A 207 -7.13 17.87 -1.03
CA GLU A 207 -6.50 17.77 0.28
C GLU A 207 -7.34 18.32 1.46
N HIS A 208 -8.67 18.43 1.30
CA HIS A 208 -9.54 18.77 2.43
C HIS A 208 -9.75 17.57 3.36
N GLU A 209 -9.77 17.83 4.67
CA GLU A 209 -10.03 16.79 5.68
C GLU A 209 -11.49 16.32 5.59
N VAL A 210 -11.66 15.01 5.31
CA VAL A 210 -12.97 14.35 5.32
C VAL A 210 -13.22 13.69 6.68
N VAL A 211 -12.22 12.94 7.17
CA VAL A 211 -12.28 12.33 8.51
C VAL A 211 -10.89 12.30 9.13
N LYS A 212 -10.83 12.37 10.46
CA LYS A 212 -9.58 12.30 11.22
C LYS A 212 -9.63 11.34 12.38
N PHE A 213 -8.46 10.81 12.70
CA PHE A 213 -8.13 10.14 13.94
C PHE A 213 -7.00 10.90 14.64
N SER A 214 -7.06 10.99 15.96
CA SER A 214 -5.98 11.57 16.75
C SER A 214 -5.77 10.77 18.02
N ALA A 215 -4.51 10.47 18.33
CA ALA A 215 -4.10 9.88 19.58
C ALA A 215 -3.13 10.82 20.28
N SER A 216 -3.43 11.16 21.53
CA SER A 216 -2.54 11.91 22.42
C SER A 216 -2.58 11.24 23.79
N PRO A 217 -1.90 10.08 23.93
CA PRO A 217 -1.86 9.35 25.19
C PRO A 217 -1.29 10.22 26.31
N ASN A 218 -1.61 9.86 27.57
CA ASN A 218 -1.00 10.52 28.72
C ASN A 218 0.53 10.47 28.61
N PRO A 219 1.23 11.57 28.96
CA PRO A 219 2.69 11.60 28.91
C PRO A 219 3.30 10.46 29.70
N VAL A 220 4.36 9.85 29.17
CA VAL A 220 5.11 8.84 29.92
C VAL A 220 5.89 9.56 31.02
N LEU A 221 5.70 9.10 32.27
CA LEU A 221 6.42 9.64 33.41
C LEU A 221 7.83 9.05 33.47
N GLN A 222 8.73 9.80 34.09
CA GLN A 222 10.10 9.35 34.30
C GLN A 222 10.10 8.15 35.27
N TRP A 223 10.94 7.14 34.99
CA TRP A 223 11.13 5.94 35.82
C TRP A 223 9.91 5.02 35.96
N THR A 224 8.87 5.15 35.14
CA THR A 224 7.67 4.32 35.27
C THR A 224 7.64 3.12 34.32
N GLU A 225 8.04 3.26 33.05
CA GLU A 225 7.94 2.16 32.08
C GLU A 225 9.07 2.17 31.04
N ARG A 226 9.73 1.03 30.87
CA ARG A 226 10.43 0.67 29.63
C ARG A 226 9.44 -0.03 28.73
N GLY A 227 9.09 0.57 27.60
CA GLY A 227 8.18 -0.11 26.67
C GLY A 227 7.98 0.64 25.38
N CYS A 228 7.72 -0.12 24.32
CA CYS A 228 7.15 0.39 23.10
C CYS A 228 5.66 0.01 23.11
N ARG A 229 4.80 1.00 22.90
CA ARG A 229 3.35 0.83 22.83
C ARG A 229 2.91 1.00 21.39
N GLN A 230 1.86 0.31 21.00
CA GLN A 230 1.24 0.48 19.69
C GLN A 230 -0.03 1.32 19.84
N VAL A 231 -0.21 2.28 18.93
CA VAL A 231 -1.50 2.91 18.66
C VAL A 231 -1.97 2.41 17.32
N SER A 232 -3.24 2.04 17.20
CA SER A 232 -3.84 1.63 15.94
C SER A 232 -5.26 2.13 15.80
N HIS A 233 -5.69 2.38 14.57
CA HIS A 233 -7.06 2.76 14.22
C HIS A 233 -7.45 2.15 12.88
N VAL A 234 -8.73 1.87 12.69
CA VAL A 234 -9.28 1.39 11.42
C VAL A 234 -10.39 2.32 10.99
N PHE A 235 -10.17 3.05 9.90
CA PHE A 235 -11.21 3.83 9.26
C PHE A 235 -12.11 2.91 8.46
N THR A 236 -13.41 2.94 8.75
CA THR A 236 -14.47 2.25 8.01
C THR A 236 -15.59 3.23 7.75
N ASN A 237 -16.39 3.00 6.70
CA ASN A 237 -17.56 3.84 6.37
C ASN A 237 -17.23 5.35 6.34
N PHE A 238 -16.04 5.72 5.86
CA PHE A 238 -15.52 7.09 5.89
C PHE A 238 -16.09 8.01 4.81
N GLY A 239 -17.15 7.59 4.12
CA GLY A 239 -17.72 8.29 2.98
C GLY A 239 -16.99 8.01 1.66
N LYS A 240 -17.21 8.87 0.67
CA LYS A 240 -16.66 8.77 -0.68
C LYS A 240 -15.69 9.92 -0.95
N GLY A 241 -14.90 9.79 -2.00
CA GLY A 241 -14.01 10.85 -2.49
C GLY A 241 -12.68 10.93 -1.75
N ILE A 242 -12.34 9.93 -0.92
CA ILE A 242 -11.01 9.85 -0.31
C ILE A 242 -9.98 9.59 -1.40
N ARG A 243 -8.92 10.41 -1.42
CA ARG A 243 -7.75 10.27 -2.30
C ARG A 243 -6.47 10.03 -1.51
N TYR A 244 -6.29 10.73 -0.39
CA TYR A 244 -5.04 10.69 0.37
C TYR A 244 -5.20 10.27 1.83
N VAL A 245 -4.10 9.79 2.41
CA VAL A 245 -3.92 9.61 3.86
C VAL A 245 -2.74 10.49 4.31
N SER A 246 -3.02 11.49 5.14
CA SER A 246 -1.98 12.27 5.81
C SER A 246 -1.65 11.62 7.16
N PHE A 247 -0.43 11.12 7.33
CA PHE A 247 0.05 10.48 8.55
C PHE A 247 1.07 11.39 9.26
N GLU A 248 0.69 11.93 10.42
CA GLU A 248 1.43 12.99 11.12
C GLU A 248 1.80 12.59 12.53
N GLN A 249 3.08 12.75 12.85
CA GLN A 249 3.64 12.42 14.15
C GLN A 249 4.27 13.64 14.78
N TYR A 250 4.06 13.77 16.09
CA TYR A 250 4.63 14.83 16.91
C TYR A 250 5.25 14.25 18.17
N GLY A 251 6.35 14.84 18.61
CA GLY A 251 6.92 14.49 19.89
C GLY A 251 7.84 15.55 20.45
N ARG A 252 8.01 15.49 21.78
CA ARG A 252 9.05 16.20 22.52
C ARG A 252 9.26 15.54 23.88
N ASP A 253 10.33 15.90 24.56
CA ASP A 253 10.51 15.55 25.97
C ASP A 253 9.62 16.39 26.92
N THR A 254 9.61 16.02 28.20
CA THR A 254 8.94 16.80 29.27
C THR A 254 9.91 17.57 30.16
N ARG A 255 11.22 17.34 30.03
CA ARG A 255 12.26 17.88 30.92
C ARG A 255 13.08 19.02 30.32
N SER A 256 12.93 19.27 29.02
CA SER A 256 13.71 20.23 28.26
C SER A 256 15.22 19.97 28.30
N TRP A 257 15.62 18.70 28.22
CA TRP A 257 17.01 18.27 28.24
C TRP A 257 17.61 18.32 26.84
N VAL A 258 18.77 18.95 26.71
CA VAL A 258 19.53 19.02 25.46
C VAL A 258 19.84 17.61 24.96
N GLY A 259 19.61 17.35 23.67
CA GLY A 259 19.76 16.03 23.05
C GLY A 259 18.43 15.38 22.64
N HIS A 260 18.40 14.04 22.60
CA HIS A 260 17.30 13.25 22.05
C HIS A 260 16.62 12.38 23.13
N TYR A 261 15.89 13.06 24.02
CA TYR A 261 15.18 12.46 25.16
C TYR A 261 13.66 12.45 24.99
N GLY A 262 13.15 12.88 23.83
CA GLY A 262 11.74 12.92 23.54
C GLY A 262 11.15 11.55 23.18
N ALA A 263 9.96 11.58 22.57
CA ALA A 263 9.28 10.38 22.10
C ALA A 263 10.09 9.69 21.00
N LEU A 264 10.13 8.36 21.06
CA LEU A 264 10.62 7.46 20.01
C LEU A 264 9.43 6.96 19.22
N VAL A 265 9.53 6.94 17.88
CA VAL A 265 8.47 6.42 16.99
C VAL A 265 9.07 5.54 15.89
N THR A 266 8.41 4.45 15.55
CA THR A 266 8.86 3.51 14.50
C THR A 266 7.72 2.65 13.98
N HIS A 267 8.01 1.89 12.91
CA HIS A 267 7.13 0.90 12.33
C HIS A 267 5.73 1.44 12.03
N SER A 268 5.69 2.72 11.64
CA SER A 268 4.49 3.42 11.18
C SER A 268 3.90 2.71 9.97
N SER A 269 2.57 2.62 9.92
CA SER A 269 1.91 1.95 8.82
C SER A 269 0.54 2.50 8.46
N VAL A 270 0.28 2.46 7.16
CA VAL A 270 -1.02 2.65 6.52
C VAL A 270 -1.23 1.45 5.61
N ARG A 271 -2.32 0.71 5.79
CA ARG A 271 -2.65 -0.47 5.00
C ARG A 271 -4.10 -0.40 4.56
N VAL A 272 -4.35 -0.66 3.29
CA VAL A 272 -5.71 -0.80 2.76
C VAL A 272 -6.11 -2.27 2.82
N ARG A 273 -7.33 -2.57 3.24
CA ARG A 273 -7.87 -3.94 3.27
C ARG A 273 -9.30 -3.96 2.72
N VAL A 274 -9.71 -5.14 2.28
CA VAL A 274 -11.10 -5.43 1.89
C VAL A 274 -11.72 -6.25 3.02
N ARG A 275 -12.87 -5.81 3.52
CA ARG A 275 -13.63 -6.56 4.53
C ARG A 275 -14.23 -7.82 3.90
N LEU A 276 -13.94 -8.95 4.54
CA LEU A 276 -14.58 -10.23 4.22
C LEU A 276 -16.02 -10.17 4.73
N SER A 277 -16.98 -10.36 3.82
CA SER A 277 -18.41 -10.50 4.15
C SER A 277 -18.72 -11.90 4.66
#